data_AF-A0A821NRS4-F1
#
_entry.id   AF-A0A821NRS4-F1
#
_cell.length_a   1.000
_cell.length_b   1.000
_cell.length_c   1.000
_cell.angle_alpha   90.00
_cell.angle_beta   90.00
_cell.angle_gamma   90.00
#
_symmetry.space_group_name_H-M   'P 1'
#
loop_
_entity.id
_entity.type
_entity.pdbx_description
1 polymer ?
#
loop_
_entity_poly.entity_id
_entity_poly.type
_entity_poly.pdbx_seq_one_letter_code
_entity_poly.pdbx_strand_id
1 'polypeptide(L)'
;MGAQYSSLNDLKSNEYLSRFISEESISINDPFWNQFLSFRIQSPFTTTHSKLLDEACLTYLQQFALNNPKTNNYGTLIEIFNRLANVIRDEYN
;
A
#
# COMPACT_ATOMS: atom_id res chain seq x y z
N MET A 1 -20.49 5.79 -1.29
CA MET A 1 -19.28 5.26 -0.62
C MET A 1 -18.13 5.46 -1.61
N GLY A 2 -17.66 6.68 -1.88
CA GLY A 2 -17.09 7.64 -0.95
C GLY A 2 -15.57 7.46 -1.01
N ALA A 3 -14.94 7.91 -2.09
CA ALA A 3 -13.52 7.73 -2.36
C ALA A 3 -12.69 8.12 -1.12
N GLN A 4 -11.93 7.15 -0.59
CA GLN A 4 -10.99 7.35 0.51
C GLN A 4 -9.79 8.14 -0.01
N TYR A 5 -9.97 9.46 -0.10
CA TYR A 5 -8.87 10.40 -0.23
C TYR A 5 -8.23 10.55 1.15
N SER A 6 -7.07 9.94 1.37
CA SER A 6 -6.30 10.19 2.58
C SER A 6 -5.41 11.40 2.35
N SER A 7 -5.59 12.41 3.19
CA SER A 7 -4.64 13.52 3.27
C SER A 7 -3.28 12.99 3.70
N LEU A 8 -2.19 13.70 3.39
CA LEU A 8 -0.84 13.35 3.87
C LEU A 8 -0.78 13.23 5.41
N ASN A 9 -1.69 13.90 6.13
CA ASN A 9 -1.84 13.74 7.58
C ASN A 9 -2.42 12.38 7.99
N ASP A 10 -3.23 11.75 7.14
CA ASP A 10 -3.88 10.46 7.41
C ASP A 10 -2.97 9.26 7.07
N LEU A 11 -1.80 9.50 6.46
CA LEU A 11 -0.82 8.46 6.19
C LEU A 11 -0.32 7.82 7.49
N LYS A 12 -0.20 8.60 8.57
CA LYS A 12 0.21 8.11 9.89
C LYS A 12 -0.86 7.27 10.60
N SER A 13 -2.13 7.47 10.27
CA SER A 13 -3.26 6.75 10.86
C SER A 13 -3.81 5.66 9.93
N ASN A 14 -3.16 5.42 8.79
CA ASN A 14 -3.64 4.45 7.82
C ASN A 14 -3.40 3.02 8.34
N GLU A 15 -4.48 2.39 8.80
CA GLU A 15 -4.51 1.02 9.26
C GLU A 15 -4.06 0.03 8.18
N TYR A 16 -4.32 0.33 6.90
CA TYR A 16 -3.90 -0.53 5.79
C TYR A 16 -2.39 -0.50 5.57
N LEU A 17 -1.76 0.67 5.66
CA LEU A 17 -0.30 0.79 5.59
C LEU A 17 0.35 0.11 6.81
N SER A 18 -0.21 0.35 8.00
CA SER A 18 0.28 -0.25 9.24
C SER A 18 0.17 -1.78 9.22
N ARG A 19 -0.91 -2.33 8.66
CA ARG A 19 -1.10 -3.78 8.49
C ARG A 19 -0.15 -4.36 7.42
N PHE A 20 0.10 -3.64 6.32
CA PHE A 20 1.03 -4.08 5.28
C PHE A 20 2.47 -4.26 5.78
N ILE A 21 2.93 -3.34 6.62
CA ILE A 21 4.29 -3.36 7.21
C ILE A 21 4.37 -4.15 8.52
N SER A 22 3.26 -4.74 8.97
CA SER A 22 3.22 -5.50 10.23
C SER A 22 4.06 -6.78 10.14
N GLU A 23 4.20 -7.45 11.28
CA GLU A 23 4.88 -8.75 11.38
C GLU A 23 3.99 -9.92 10.93
N GLU A 24 2.75 -9.65 10.51
CA GLU A 24 1.82 -10.67 10.02
C GLU A 24 1.87 -10.79 8.50
N SER A 25 1.89 -12.03 8.01
CA SER A 25 1.75 -12.33 6.59
C SER A 25 0.30 -12.13 6.15
N ILE A 26 0.10 -11.36 5.09
CA ILE A 26 -1.21 -11.16 4.48
C ILE A 26 -1.41 -12.20 3.38
N SER A 27 -2.48 -12.98 3.48
CA SER A 27 -2.80 -13.99 2.46
C SER A 27 -3.13 -13.33 1.11
N ILE A 28 -2.78 -14.00 0.01
CA ILE A 28 -3.10 -13.54 -1.34
C ILE A 28 -4.60 -13.35 -1.60
N ASN A 29 -5.45 -14.10 -0.89
CA ASN A 29 -6.90 -14.03 -1.04
C ASN A 29 -7.58 -13.10 -0.03
N ASP A 30 -6.81 -12.40 0.81
CA ASP A 30 -7.38 -11.50 1.83
C ASP A 30 -8.07 -10.29 1.16
N PRO A 31 -9.32 -9.95 1.55
CA PRO A 31 -10.02 -8.74 1.10
C PRO A 31 -9.24 -7.44 1.33
N PHE A 32 -8.26 -7.44 2.25
CA PHE A 32 -7.29 -6.38 2.48
C PHE A 32 -6.76 -5.79 1.18
N TRP A 33 -6.37 -6.61 0.20
CA TRP A 33 -5.74 -6.13 -1.02
C TRP A 33 -6.64 -5.26 -1.88
N ASN A 34 -7.94 -5.52 -1.88
CA ASN A 34 -8.91 -4.69 -2.61
C ASN A 34 -8.97 -3.29 -2.00
N GLN A 35 -8.94 -3.20 -0.68
CA GLN A 35 -8.97 -1.92 0.04
C GLN A 35 -7.62 -1.19 -0.07
N PHE A 36 -6.52 -1.93 0.08
CA PHE A 36 -5.16 -1.40 -0.06
C PHE A 36 -4.89 -0.83 -1.46
N LEU A 37 -5.30 -1.54 -2.51
CA LEU A 37 -5.13 -1.09 -3.91
C LEU A 37 -6.11 0.01 -4.33
N SER A 38 -7.22 0.17 -3.60
CA SER A 38 -8.16 1.27 -3.80
C SER A 38 -7.65 2.60 -3.24
N PHE A 39 -6.53 2.59 -2.51
CA PHE A 39 -5.94 3.77 -1.93
C PHE A 39 -5.46 4.75 -3.00
N ARG A 40 -5.84 6.03 -2.85
CA ARG A 40 -5.45 7.12 -3.76
C ARG A 40 -4.81 8.24 -2.93
N ILE A 41 -3.49 8.39 -3.03
CA ILE A 41 -2.78 9.56 -2.48
C ILE A 41 -2.95 10.71 -3.48
N GLN A 42 -3.34 11.90 -3.02
CA GLN A 42 -3.22 13.10 -3.85
C GLN A 42 -1.75 13.39 -4.10
N SER A 43 -1.37 13.54 -5.38
CA SER A 43 0.00 13.91 -5.75
C SER A 43 0.45 15.12 -4.92
N PRO A 44 1.61 15.08 -4.23
CA PRO A 44 2.06 16.21 -3.43
C PRO A 44 2.30 17.40 -4.36
N PHE A 45 1.44 18.41 -4.29
CA PHE A 45 1.50 19.59 -5.17
C PHE A 45 2.57 20.61 -4.73
N THR A 46 3.25 20.41 -3.60
CA THR A 46 4.31 21.30 -3.11
C THR A 46 5.50 20.53 -2.54
N THR A 47 6.68 21.14 -2.62
CA THR A 47 7.94 20.60 -2.08
C THR A 47 7.89 20.36 -0.57
N THR A 48 7.10 21.16 0.16
CA THR A 48 6.83 20.97 1.59
C THR A 48 6.05 19.68 1.85
N HIS A 49 5.02 19.40 1.04
CA HIS A 49 4.25 18.15 1.12
C HIS A 49 5.09 16.92 0.79
N SER A 50 6.02 17.02 -0.16
CA SER A 50 6.97 15.94 -0.46
C SER A 50 7.89 15.61 0.72
N LYS A 51 8.45 16.64 1.38
CA LYS A 51 9.31 16.42 2.57
C LYS A 51 8.56 15.78 3.74
N LEU A 52 7.33 16.23 4.00
CA LEU A 52 6.49 15.64 5.04
C LEU A 52 6.12 14.18 4.73
N LEU A 53 5.92 13.85 3.45
CA LEU A 53 5.72 12.47 3.01
C LEU A 53 6.96 11.63 3.27
N ASP A 54 8.14 12.11 2.88
CA ASP A 54 9.40 11.38 3.06
C ASP A 54 9.66 11.09 4.56
N GLU A 55 9.49 12.09 5.42
CA GLU A 55 9.65 11.92 6.87
C GLU A 55 8.63 10.93 7.47
N ALA A 56 7.37 10.98 7.03
CA ALA A 56 6.34 10.04 7.48
C ALA A 56 6.61 8.61 6.98
N CYS A 57 7.06 8.46 5.74
CA CYS A 57 7.36 7.18 5.13
C CYS A 57 8.62 6.53 5.72
N LEU A 58 9.60 7.30 6.18
CA LEU A 58 10.90 6.77 6.62
C LEU A 58 10.75 5.73 7.74
N THR A 59 9.88 6.01 8.72
CA THR A 59 9.61 5.06 9.83
C THR A 59 8.94 3.79 9.31
N TYR A 60 7.98 3.92 8.39
CA TYR A 60 7.29 2.79 7.79
C TYR A 60 8.19 1.94 6.90
N LEU A 61 9.09 2.57 6.14
CA LEU A 61 10.08 1.88 5.31
C LEU A 61 11.07 1.09 6.16
N GLN A 62 11.49 1.61 7.31
CA GLN A 62 12.35 0.89 8.25
C GLN A 62 11.65 -0.35 8.81
N GLN A 63 10.40 -0.21 9.28
CA GLN A 63 9.62 -1.35 9.77
C GLN A 63 9.37 -2.38 8.68
N PHE A 64 9.01 -1.91 7.48
CA PHE A 64 8.81 -2.76 6.33
C PHE A 64 10.06 -3.54 5.95
N ALA A 65 11.24 -2.90 5.94
CA ALA A 65 12.51 -3.56 5.63
C ALA A 65 12.85 -4.68 6.63
N LEU A 66 12.45 -4.54 7.89
CA LEU A 66 12.66 -5.56 8.93
C LEU A 66 11.64 -6.70 8.85
N ASN A 67 10.38 -6.38 8.57
CA ASN A 67 9.26 -7.32 8.68
C ASN A 67 9.00 -8.08 7.37
N ASN A 68 9.16 -7.43 6.22
CA ASN A 68 8.87 -8.00 4.91
C ASN A 68 9.63 -9.29 4.59
N PRO A 69 10.92 -9.48 4.97
CA PRO A 69 11.60 -10.76 4.77
C PRO A 69 10.93 -11.95 5.49
N LYS A 70 10.17 -11.69 6.56
CA LYS A 70 9.44 -12.71 7.33
C LYS A 70 8.00 -12.90 6.82
N THR A 71 7.33 -11.79 6.49
CA THR A 71 5.90 -11.83 6.10
C THR A 71 5.68 -12.09 4.62
N ASN A 72 6.68 -11.77 3.77
CA ASN A 72 6.60 -11.82 2.32
C ASN A 72 5.45 -10.99 1.71
N ASN A 73 4.97 -9.96 2.41
CA ASN A 73 3.85 -9.12 1.97
C ASN A 73 4.14 -8.44 0.63
N TYR A 74 5.39 -8.06 0.36
CA TYR A 74 5.80 -7.51 -0.94
C TYR A 74 5.69 -8.54 -2.08
N GLY A 75 6.10 -9.78 -1.84
CA GLY A 75 6.01 -10.85 -2.83
C GLY A 75 4.55 -11.14 -3.19
N THR A 76 3.69 -11.20 -2.16
CA THR A 76 2.24 -11.34 -2.34
C THR A 76 1.64 -10.17 -3.12
N LEU A 77 2.08 -8.93 -2.84
CA LEU A 77 1.64 -7.75 -3.59
C LEU A 77 1.99 -7.85 -5.09
N ILE A 78 3.21 -8.29 -5.43
CA ILE A 78 3.62 -8.49 -6.82
C ILE A 78 2.75 -9.56 -7.49
N GLU A 79 2.48 -10.66 -6.81
CA GLU A 79 1.65 -11.75 -7.34
C GLU A 79 0.23 -11.27 -7.65
N ILE A 80 -0.36 -10.48 -6.76
CA ILE A 80 -1.68 -9.88 -6.96
C ILE A 80 -1.65 -8.90 -8.13
N PHE A 81 -0.61 -8.09 -8.25
CA PHE A 81 -0.47 -7.15 -9.35
C PHE A 81 -0.40 -7.87 -10.69
N ASN A 82 0.38 -8.95 -10.78
CA ASN A 82 0.44 -9.81 -11.97
C ASN A 82 -0.91 -10.46 -12.28
N ARG A 83 -1.62 -10.96 -11.26
CA ARG A 83 -2.97 -11.53 -11.41
C ARG A 83 -3.94 -10.50 -11.98
N LEU A 84 -3.97 -9.29 -11.43
CA LEU A 84 -4.85 -8.21 -11.90
C LEU A 84 -4.50 -7.78 -13.33
N ALA A 85 -3.20 -7.66 -13.64
CA ALA A 85 -2.75 -7.34 -14.99
C ALA A 85 -3.19 -8.40 -16.02
N ASN A 86 -3.12 -9.69 -15.65
CA ASN A 86 -3.62 -10.77 -16.52
C ASN A 86 -5.13 -10.70 -16.71
N VAL A 87 -5.91 -10.45 -15.64
CA VAL A 87 -7.38 -10.29 -15.75
C VAL A 87 -7.73 -9.16 -16.72
N ILE A 88 -7.08 -8.00 -16.58
CA ILE A 88 -7.30 -6.87 -17.49
C ILE A 88 -6.92 -7.26 -18.92
N ARG A 89 -5.78 -7.92 -19.12
CA ARG A 89 -5.37 -8.37 -20.47
C ARG A 89 -6.40 -9.30 -21.11
N ASP A 90 -7.00 -10.19 -20.33
CA ASP A 90 -7.98 -11.17 -20.81
C ASP A 90 -9.36 -10.53 -21.06
N GLU A 91 -9.71 -9.42 -20.41
CA GLU A 91 -10.93 -8.64 -20.70
C GLU A 91 -10.86 -7.87 -22.03
N TYR A 92 -9.67 -7.60 -22.55
CA TYR A 92 -9.44 -6.83 -23.79
C TYR A 92 -9.03 -7.68 -25.00
N ASN A 93 -8.94 -9.02 -24.86
CA ASN A 93 -8.71 -9.98 -25.96
C ASN A 93 -9.99 -10.76 -26.29
#